data_AF-A0A1M7Q7G4-F1
#
_entry.id   AF-A0A1M7Q7G4-F1
#
_cell.length_a   1.000
_cell.length_b   1.000
_cell.length_c   1.000
_cell.angle_alpha   90.00
_cell.angle_beta   90.00
_cell.angle_gamma   90.00
#
_symmetry.space_group_name_H-M   'P 1'
#
loop_
_entity.id
_entity.type
_entity.pdbx_description
1 polymer ?
#
loop_
_entity_poly.entity_id
_entity_poly.type
_entity_poly.pdbx_seq_one_letter_code
_entity_poly.pdbx_strand_id
1 'polypeptide(L)'
;AKTTGLLTVASINDTVAALSADTLYITGAVPVTVNDAASIAQLTAIDAKTTGLLTVTSVSDTAAALAADTTYINGAIPVSVSGAASIAQLTAIDGKTTGALTVASITDSVVNLVNDSTYVTGAVPVTVSSVANLTQLAAIDAKTTGVLTVTSIEDSVSALLNDTLYINGSVPVSVLGTADLTQLATIDAKTTGTLTATAIADTATALISDTTYVNGSIPVTITTAASLSQLASIDAKTAGTLTATSIADTAVALAADTTYIKNAIPVSVTDTATIAQLGSIDGKTTGALTVASITDSATNLIADSIYVTGAVPVTVSGAATIAQLTSIDGKTTGTLTVESINDTSANLIADSTYVTGAVPVTVNNPTSLADLATIDGKTTGTLTVTSVTDTASALAADATYITGAIPVTVSDAATIAQLTAIDAKTTGLLTVASINDTVAALSADTLYITGAVPVTVNDAASIAQLTAIDAKTTGLLTVTSVSDTAAALAADTTYITGAIP
;
A
#
# COMPACT_ATOMS: atom_id res chain seq x y z
N ALA A 1 -77.90 -18.73 -67.47
CA ALA A 1 -78.87 -17.70 -67.91
C ALA A 1 -78.62 -16.46 -67.07
N LYS A 2 -78.39 -15.30 -67.72
CA LYS A 2 -78.35 -13.99 -67.05
C LYS A 2 -79.74 -13.69 -66.49
N THR A 3 -79.89 -13.68 -65.17
CA THR A 3 -81.07 -13.12 -64.52
C THR A 3 -80.80 -11.66 -64.20
N THR A 4 -81.36 -10.77 -65.01
CA THR A 4 -81.51 -9.33 -64.75
C THR A 4 -82.69 -9.06 -63.79
N GLY A 5 -82.84 -9.89 -62.77
CA GLY A 5 -83.78 -9.67 -61.67
C GLY A 5 -83.01 -9.04 -60.52
N LEU A 6 -83.48 -7.89 -60.04
CA LEU A 6 -83.01 -7.27 -58.81
C LEU A 6 -83.23 -8.29 -57.67
N LEU A 7 -82.22 -9.10 -57.36
CA LEU A 7 -82.22 -9.90 -56.14
C LEU A 7 -82.19 -8.89 -55.00
N THR A 8 -83.34 -8.64 -54.38
CA THR A 8 -83.42 -7.95 -53.10
C THR A 8 -82.88 -8.91 -52.05
N VAL A 9 -81.55 -8.95 -51.93
CA VAL A 9 -80.87 -9.71 -50.87
C VAL A 9 -81.20 -9.02 -49.55
N ALA A 10 -81.82 -9.76 -48.63
CA ALA A 10 -82.26 -9.22 -47.34
C ALA A 10 -81.08 -8.86 -46.41
N SER A 11 -79.97 -9.59 -46.54
CA SER A 11 -78.69 -9.31 -45.89
C SER A 11 -77.55 -10.05 -46.60
N ILE A 12 -76.35 -9.49 -46.57
CA ILE A 12 -75.13 -10.10 -47.11
C ILE A 12 -74.31 -10.62 -45.92
N ASN A 13 -73.90 -11.88 -45.95
CA ASN A 13 -73.09 -12.51 -44.90
C ASN A 13 -71.93 -13.26 -45.55
N ASP A 14 -70.71 -12.74 -45.42
CA ASP A 14 -69.53 -13.29 -46.10
C ASP A 14 -68.24 -12.95 -45.33
N THR A 15 -67.11 -13.50 -45.80
CA THR A 15 -65.77 -13.27 -45.26
C THR A 15 -65.27 -11.85 -45.53
N VAL A 16 -64.40 -11.34 -44.67
CA VAL A 16 -63.78 -10.02 -44.80
C VAL A 16 -63.06 -9.86 -46.14
N ALA A 17 -62.42 -10.92 -46.63
CA ALA A 17 -61.73 -10.93 -47.91
C ALA A 17 -62.69 -10.78 -49.10
N ALA A 18 -63.81 -11.50 -49.09
CA ALA A 18 -64.82 -11.42 -50.15
C ALA A 18 -65.51 -10.06 -50.16
N LEU A 19 -65.90 -9.53 -48.99
CA LEU A 19 -66.53 -8.21 -48.86
C LEU A 19 -65.57 -7.06 -49.21
N SER A 20 -64.29 -7.20 -48.86
CA SER A 20 -63.26 -6.22 -49.26
C SER A 20 -63.02 -6.22 -50.77
N ALA A 21 -63.13 -7.37 -51.44
CA ALA A 21 -62.97 -7.49 -52.89
C ALA A 21 -64.25 -7.14 -53.68
N ASP A 22 -65.41 -7.14 -53.05
CA ASP A 22 -66.67 -6.84 -53.72
C ASP A 22 -66.77 -5.36 -54.13
N THR A 23 -67.12 -5.13 -55.40
CA THR A 23 -67.32 -3.82 -56.01
C THR A 23 -68.74 -3.61 -56.53
N LEU A 24 -69.62 -4.61 -56.38
CA LEU A 24 -70.90 -4.66 -57.10
C LEU A 24 -72.12 -4.86 -56.21
N TYR A 25 -72.00 -5.59 -55.09
CA TYR A 25 -73.18 -6.10 -54.36
C TYR A 25 -73.39 -5.49 -52.97
N ILE A 26 -72.33 -5.04 -52.28
CA ILE A 26 -72.44 -4.35 -50.97
C ILE A 26 -72.75 -2.84 -51.07
N THR A 27 -72.98 -2.31 -52.27
CA THR A 27 -73.26 -0.88 -52.47
C THR A 27 -74.75 -0.58 -52.29
N GLY A 28 -75.15 -0.13 -51.10
CA GLY A 28 -76.53 0.29 -50.78
C GLY A 28 -76.93 0.08 -49.33
N ALA A 29 -78.23 0.20 -49.00
CA ALA A 29 -78.75 0.08 -47.63
C ALA A 29 -78.94 -1.37 -47.13
N VAL A 30 -78.22 -2.34 -47.72
CA VAL A 30 -78.33 -3.75 -47.35
C VAL A 30 -77.47 -4.02 -46.11
N PRO A 31 -78.01 -4.66 -45.05
CA PRO A 31 -77.21 -5.07 -43.91
C PRO A 31 -76.09 -6.03 -44.34
N VAL A 32 -74.87 -5.77 -43.88
CA VAL A 32 -73.67 -6.57 -44.17
C VAL A 32 -73.16 -7.20 -42.88
N THR A 33 -72.87 -8.49 -42.90
CA THR A 33 -72.24 -9.24 -41.81
C THR A 33 -70.90 -9.79 -42.29
N VAL A 34 -69.83 -9.39 -41.61
CA VAL A 34 -68.50 -10.00 -41.74
C VAL A 34 -68.45 -11.21 -40.82
N ASN A 35 -68.34 -12.41 -41.39
CA ASN A 35 -68.52 -13.66 -40.66
C ASN A 35 -67.23 -14.25 -40.04
N ASP A 36 -66.08 -13.68 -40.34
CA ASP A 36 -64.77 -13.99 -39.80
C ASP A 36 -64.12 -12.77 -39.12
N ALA A 37 -62.93 -12.97 -38.54
CA ALA A 37 -62.22 -11.91 -37.84
C ALA A 37 -61.73 -10.84 -38.82
N ALA A 38 -62.02 -9.58 -38.54
CA ALA A 38 -61.62 -8.44 -39.37
C ALA A 38 -60.80 -7.41 -38.60
N SER A 39 -59.89 -6.72 -39.29
CA SER A 39 -59.18 -5.56 -38.75
C SER A 39 -60.03 -4.30 -38.82
N ILE A 40 -59.71 -3.28 -38.01
CA ILE A 40 -60.42 -2.00 -38.00
C ILE A 40 -60.34 -1.33 -39.38
N ALA A 41 -59.18 -1.42 -40.04
CA ALA A 41 -58.99 -0.87 -41.38
C ALA A 41 -59.86 -1.59 -42.43
N GLN A 42 -59.99 -2.92 -42.34
CA GLN A 42 -60.85 -3.69 -43.22
C GLN A 42 -62.33 -3.34 -43.01
N LEU A 43 -62.77 -3.25 -41.76
CA LEU A 43 -64.13 -2.85 -41.42
C LEU A 43 -64.44 -1.44 -41.93
N THR A 44 -63.54 -0.48 -41.70
CA THR A 44 -63.69 0.90 -42.22
C THR A 44 -63.83 0.91 -43.75
N ALA A 45 -63.05 0.11 -44.46
CA ALA A 45 -63.11 0.02 -45.91
C ALA A 45 -64.40 -0.64 -46.43
N ILE A 46 -64.94 -1.63 -45.71
CA ILE A 46 -66.23 -2.27 -46.02
C ILE A 46 -67.39 -1.31 -45.70
N ASP A 47 -67.34 -0.65 -44.56
CA ASP A 47 -68.35 0.31 -44.09
C ASP A 47 -68.48 1.48 -45.06
N ALA A 48 -67.36 1.96 -45.62
CA ALA A 48 -67.36 3.01 -46.65
C ALA A 48 -68.09 2.61 -47.96
N LYS A 49 -68.32 1.32 -48.22
CA LYS A 49 -69.01 0.83 -49.42
C LYS A 49 -70.50 0.62 -49.21
N THR A 50 -70.96 0.45 -47.97
CA THR A 50 -72.37 0.19 -47.64
C THR A 50 -73.00 1.39 -46.94
N THR A 51 -74.30 1.57 -47.09
CA THR A 51 -75.08 2.50 -46.25
C THR A 51 -76.04 1.75 -45.32
N GLY A 52 -76.00 0.41 -45.34
CA GLY A 52 -76.72 -0.46 -44.43
C GLY A 52 -75.94 -0.71 -43.14
N LEU A 53 -76.56 -1.38 -42.17
CA LEU A 53 -75.87 -1.73 -40.92
C LEU A 53 -74.74 -2.73 -41.19
N LEU A 54 -73.50 -2.36 -40.86
CA LEU A 54 -72.37 -3.27 -40.82
C LEU A 54 -72.32 -3.98 -39.45
N THR A 55 -72.18 -5.31 -39.48
CA THR A 55 -71.99 -6.16 -38.31
C THR A 55 -70.77 -7.05 -38.52
N VAL A 56 -70.08 -7.39 -37.44
CA VAL A 56 -68.88 -8.24 -37.48
C VAL A 56 -68.96 -9.28 -36.37
N THR A 57 -68.48 -10.50 -36.62
CA THR A 57 -68.50 -11.59 -35.63
C THR A 57 -67.34 -11.51 -34.64
N SER A 58 -66.17 -11.02 -35.06
CA SER A 58 -65.03 -10.72 -34.18
C SER A 58 -64.05 -9.73 -34.82
N VAL A 59 -63.29 -9.02 -34.01
CA VAL A 59 -62.29 -8.07 -34.48
C VAL A 59 -60.90 -8.53 -34.06
N SER A 60 -59.95 -8.53 -35.00
CA SER A 60 -58.54 -8.78 -34.70
C SER A 60 -57.64 -7.75 -35.36
N ASP A 61 -56.87 -7.03 -34.56
CA ASP A 61 -55.98 -5.97 -35.03
C ASP A 61 -54.84 -5.72 -34.01
N THR A 62 -54.01 -4.72 -34.25
CA THR A 62 -52.97 -4.25 -33.33
C THR A 62 -53.59 -3.55 -32.12
N ALA A 63 -52.88 -3.57 -30.98
CA ALA A 63 -53.34 -2.91 -29.76
C ALA A 63 -53.62 -1.42 -29.97
N ALA A 64 -52.79 -0.74 -30.77
CA ALA A 64 -52.97 0.68 -31.08
C ALA A 64 -54.23 0.95 -31.90
N ALA A 65 -54.52 0.15 -32.94
CA ALA A 65 -55.71 0.31 -33.76
C ALA A 65 -56.99 0.06 -32.93
N LEU A 66 -57.02 -0.99 -32.12
CA LEU A 66 -58.15 -1.32 -31.25
C LEU A 66 -58.35 -0.26 -30.15
N ALA A 67 -57.27 0.23 -29.54
CA ALA A 67 -57.32 1.30 -28.55
C ALA A 67 -57.74 2.65 -29.15
N ALA A 68 -57.56 2.87 -30.45
CA ALA A 68 -58.04 4.06 -31.15
C ALA A 68 -59.48 3.93 -31.69
N ASP A 69 -59.98 2.71 -31.89
CA ASP A 69 -61.32 2.48 -32.45
C ASP A 69 -62.44 3.03 -31.57
N THR A 70 -63.41 3.71 -32.18
CA THR A 70 -64.61 4.22 -31.49
C THR A 70 -65.91 3.66 -32.08
N THR A 71 -65.80 2.79 -33.08
CA THR A 71 -66.95 2.46 -33.95
C THR A 71 -67.28 0.96 -33.93
N TYR A 72 -66.30 0.07 -33.98
CA TYR A 72 -66.52 -1.32 -34.37
C TYR A 72 -66.44 -2.33 -33.22
N ILE A 73 -65.70 -2.06 -32.15
CA ILE A 73 -65.53 -2.99 -31.01
C ILE A 73 -66.50 -2.74 -29.84
N ASN A 74 -67.65 -2.12 -30.09
CA ASN A 74 -68.64 -1.81 -29.06
C ASN A 74 -69.60 -2.99 -28.80
N GLY A 75 -69.91 -3.27 -27.55
CA GLY A 75 -70.85 -4.32 -27.14
C GLY A 75 -70.20 -5.70 -27.07
N ALA A 76 -70.97 -6.78 -27.26
CA ALA A 76 -70.51 -8.16 -27.05
C ALA A 76 -69.67 -8.72 -28.22
N ILE A 77 -68.66 -7.96 -28.68
CA ILE A 77 -67.78 -8.30 -29.81
C ILE A 77 -66.50 -8.95 -29.28
N PRO A 78 -66.20 -10.22 -29.59
CA PRO A 78 -64.90 -10.80 -29.30
C PRO A 78 -63.77 -10.02 -29.98
N VAL A 79 -62.74 -9.63 -29.22
CA VAL A 79 -61.59 -8.87 -29.68
C VAL A 79 -60.31 -9.67 -29.47
N SER A 80 -59.46 -9.74 -30.49
CA SER A 80 -58.15 -10.39 -30.44
C SER A 80 -57.03 -9.43 -30.82
N VAL A 81 -56.17 -9.11 -29.86
CA VAL A 81 -54.98 -8.30 -30.08
C VAL A 81 -53.88 -9.16 -30.68
N SER A 82 -53.58 -8.93 -31.96
CA SER A 82 -52.69 -9.76 -32.80
C SER A 82 -51.19 -9.69 -32.45
N GLY A 83 -50.78 -8.77 -31.56
CA GLY A 83 -49.39 -8.56 -31.17
C GLY A 83 -49.25 -8.13 -29.70
N ALA A 84 -48.12 -7.54 -29.36
CA ALA A 84 -47.85 -7.06 -28.01
C ALA A 84 -48.76 -5.87 -27.64
N ALA A 85 -49.27 -5.88 -26.42
CA ALA A 85 -50.03 -4.78 -25.83
C ALA A 85 -49.47 -4.37 -24.47
N SER A 86 -49.57 -3.08 -24.14
CA SER A 86 -49.39 -2.62 -22.77
C SER A 86 -50.66 -2.82 -21.95
N ILE A 87 -50.55 -2.83 -20.62
CA ILE A 87 -51.69 -2.94 -19.71
C ILE A 87 -52.67 -1.80 -19.95
N ALA A 88 -52.18 -0.58 -20.16
CA ALA A 88 -53.03 0.58 -20.44
C ALA A 88 -53.82 0.43 -21.76
N GLN A 89 -53.21 -0.16 -22.80
CA GLN A 89 -53.92 -0.45 -24.05
C GLN A 89 -54.99 -1.50 -23.85
N LEU A 90 -54.70 -2.57 -23.10
CA LEU A 90 -55.69 -3.60 -22.79
C LEU A 90 -56.86 -3.05 -22.00
N THR A 91 -56.62 -2.24 -20.96
CA THR A 91 -57.69 -1.55 -20.22
C THR A 91 -58.56 -0.66 -21.12
N ALA A 92 -57.95 0.06 -22.06
CA ALA A 92 -58.70 0.92 -22.99
C ALA A 92 -59.54 0.11 -23.99
N ILE A 93 -59.06 -1.07 -24.41
CA ILE A 93 -59.80 -1.97 -25.32
C ILE A 93 -60.93 -2.68 -24.56
N ASP A 94 -60.64 -3.21 -23.39
CA ASP A 94 -61.59 -3.90 -22.50
C ASP A 94 -62.72 -2.97 -22.07
N GLY A 95 -62.45 -1.68 -21.88
CA GLY A 95 -63.48 -0.67 -21.61
C GLY A 95 -64.47 -0.42 -22.75
N LYS A 96 -64.22 -0.93 -23.97
CA LYS A 96 -65.09 -0.72 -25.14
C LYS A 96 -65.93 -1.95 -25.50
N THR A 97 -65.47 -3.15 -25.19
CA THR A 97 -66.16 -4.40 -25.50
C THR A 97 -66.62 -5.12 -24.24
N THR A 98 -67.74 -5.84 -24.33
CA THR A 98 -68.16 -6.83 -23.32
C THR A 98 -67.98 -8.27 -23.81
N GLY A 99 -67.44 -8.44 -25.03
CA GLY A 99 -67.04 -9.73 -25.57
C GLY A 99 -65.70 -10.21 -25.01
N ALA A 100 -65.28 -11.42 -25.37
CA ALA A 100 -64.00 -11.97 -24.92
C ALA A 100 -62.82 -11.17 -25.50
N LEU A 101 -61.93 -10.69 -24.63
CA LEU A 101 -60.65 -10.07 -25.02
C LEU A 101 -59.52 -11.10 -24.94
N THR A 102 -58.80 -11.28 -26.04
CA THR A 102 -57.59 -12.12 -26.10
C THR A 102 -56.41 -11.29 -26.56
N VAL A 103 -55.21 -11.62 -26.10
CA VAL A 103 -53.97 -10.91 -26.45
C VAL A 103 -52.87 -11.91 -26.78
N ALA A 104 -52.10 -11.63 -27.83
CA ALA A 104 -50.98 -12.48 -28.24
C ALA A 104 -49.81 -12.43 -27.24
N SER A 105 -49.45 -11.25 -26.75
CA SER A 105 -48.46 -11.07 -25.69
C SER A 105 -48.62 -9.72 -24.97
N ILE A 106 -48.08 -9.62 -23.76
CA ILE A 106 -48.04 -8.37 -23.00
C ILE A 106 -46.61 -7.84 -22.99
N THR A 107 -46.43 -6.55 -23.28
CA THR A 107 -45.13 -5.87 -23.14
C THR A 107 -45.34 -4.54 -22.43
N ASP A 108 -44.77 -4.42 -21.23
CA ASP A 108 -44.93 -3.23 -20.39
C ASP A 108 -43.79 -3.10 -19.37
N SER A 109 -43.73 -1.97 -18.67
CA SER A 109 -42.79 -1.73 -17.59
C SER A 109 -43.02 -2.68 -16.41
N VAL A 110 -41.95 -2.98 -15.68
CA VAL A 110 -42.00 -3.87 -14.50
C VAL A 110 -43.04 -3.40 -13.47
N VAL A 111 -43.19 -2.09 -13.30
CA VAL A 111 -44.14 -1.50 -12.34
C VAL A 111 -45.58 -1.81 -12.74
N ASN A 112 -45.92 -1.67 -14.02
CA ASN A 112 -47.27 -1.94 -14.50
C ASN A 112 -47.61 -3.43 -14.40
N LEU A 113 -46.67 -4.31 -14.76
CA LEU A 113 -46.86 -5.77 -14.71
C LEU A 113 -46.98 -6.31 -13.28
N VAL A 114 -46.19 -5.77 -12.33
CA VAL A 114 -46.28 -6.12 -10.92
C VAL A 114 -47.60 -5.64 -10.29
N ASN A 115 -48.16 -4.53 -10.76
CA ASN A 115 -49.43 -4.01 -10.24
C ASN A 115 -50.67 -4.58 -10.93
N ASP A 116 -50.53 -5.16 -12.12
CA ASP A 116 -51.65 -5.75 -12.84
C ASP A 116 -52.15 -7.04 -12.18
N SER A 117 -53.47 -7.19 -12.10
CA SER A 117 -54.16 -8.39 -11.61
C SER A 117 -55.21 -8.89 -12.59
N THR A 118 -55.31 -8.28 -13.77
CA THR A 118 -56.41 -8.52 -14.72
C THR A 118 -55.93 -9.27 -15.96
N TYR A 119 -54.80 -8.87 -16.55
CA TYR A 119 -54.39 -9.33 -17.88
C TYR A 119 -53.17 -10.25 -17.86
N VAL A 120 -52.24 -10.05 -16.93
CA VAL A 120 -51.07 -10.91 -16.71
C VAL A 120 -51.52 -12.16 -15.96
N THR A 121 -52.23 -13.05 -16.65
CA THR A 121 -52.74 -14.30 -16.11
C THR A 121 -52.69 -15.42 -17.14
N GLY A 122 -52.68 -16.67 -16.67
CA GLY A 122 -52.72 -17.85 -17.55
C GLY A 122 -51.51 -17.92 -18.49
N ALA A 123 -51.68 -18.44 -19.70
CA ALA A 123 -50.58 -18.77 -20.61
C ALA A 123 -50.08 -17.58 -21.48
N VAL A 124 -50.42 -16.33 -21.14
CA VAL A 124 -50.04 -15.16 -21.94
C VAL A 124 -48.53 -14.88 -21.79
N PRO A 125 -47.75 -14.85 -22.89
CA PRO A 125 -46.35 -14.44 -22.84
C PRO A 125 -46.20 -12.98 -22.39
N VAL A 126 -45.24 -12.72 -21.50
CA VAL A 126 -44.98 -11.42 -20.90
C VAL A 126 -43.54 -10.99 -21.17
N THR A 127 -43.37 -9.74 -21.62
CA THR A 127 -42.07 -9.09 -21.76
C THR A 127 -42.01 -7.86 -20.87
N VAL A 128 -41.08 -7.87 -19.92
CA VAL A 128 -40.77 -6.70 -19.09
C VAL A 128 -39.86 -5.78 -19.89
N SER A 129 -40.37 -4.61 -20.27
CA SER A 129 -39.68 -3.67 -21.17
C SER A 129 -38.76 -2.66 -20.46
N SER A 130 -38.55 -2.83 -19.15
CA SER A 130 -37.71 -1.99 -18.30
C SER A 130 -36.77 -2.86 -17.47
N VAL A 131 -35.77 -2.24 -16.84
CA VAL A 131 -34.95 -2.91 -15.82
C VAL A 131 -35.86 -3.47 -14.71
N ALA A 132 -35.58 -4.68 -14.27
CA ALA A 132 -36.28 -5.34 -13.17
C ALA A 132 -35.30 -6.01 -12.20
N ASN A 133 -35.69 -6.13 -10.94
CA ASN A 133 -35.00 -6.98 -9.98
C ASN A 133 -35.67 -8.37 -9.89
N LEU A 134 -35.00 -9.32 -9.25
CA LEU A 134 -35.46 -10.71 -9.20
C LEU A 134 -36.76 -10.88 -8.40
N THR A 135 -36.99 -10.03 -7.40
CA THR A 135 -38.23 -10.05 -6.60
C THR A 135 -39.42 -9.62 -7.46
N GLN A 136 -39.25 -8.61 -8.30
CA GLN A 136 -40.28 -8.15 -9.22
C GLN A 136 -40.59 -9.21 -10.29
N LEU A 137 -39.55 -9.86 -10.83
CA LEU A 137 -39.74 -10.95 -11.79
C LEU A 137 -40.50 -12.13 -11.17
N ALA A 138 -40.15 -12.54 -9.94
CA ALA A 138 -40.88 -13.58 -9.23
C ALA A 138 -42.35 -13.21 -8.96
N ALA A 139 -42.63 -11.93 -8.69
CA ALA A 139 -44.00 -11.45 -8.50
C ALA A 139 -44.81 -11.46 -9.81
N ILE A 140 -44.18 -11.26 -10.97
CA ILE A 140 -44.81 -11.37 -12.29
C ILE A 140 -45.00 -12.86 -12.66
N ASP A 141 -43.97 -13.67 -12.48
CA ASP A 141 -43.95 -15.11 -12.80
C ASP A 141 -45.01 -15.87 -11.99
N ALA A 142 -45.27 -15.46 -10.74
CA ALA A 142 -46.34 -16.04 -9.93
C ALA A 142 -47.75 -15.84 -10.50
N LYS A 143 -47.94 -14.93 -11.47
CA LYS A 143 -49.25 -14.60 -12.06
C LYS A 143 -49.47 -15.25 -13.42
N THR A 144 -48.40 -15.52 -14.17
CA THR A 144 -48.48 -16.07 -15.54
C THR A 144 -47.84 -17.46 -15.61
N THR A 145 -48.41 -18.34 -16.43
CA THR A 145 -47.77 -19.60 -16.85
C THR A 145 -47.22 -19.51 -18.27
N GLY A 146 -47.36 -18.35 -18.92
CA GLY A 146 -46.74 -18.03 -20.20
C GLY A 146 -45.24 -17.74 -20.05
N VAL A 147 -44.53 -17.62 -21.18
CA VAL A 147 -43.10 -17.30 -21.17
C VAL A 147 -42.88 -15.89 -20.63
N LEU A 148 -42.08 -15.76 -19.57
CA LEU A 148 -41.61 -14.47 -19.05
C LEU A 148 -40.24 -14.13 -19.64
N THR A 149 -40.13 -12.92 -20.20
CA THR A 149 -38.88 -12.35 -20.72
C THR A 149 -38.66 -10.96 -20.14
N VAL A 150 -37.40 -10.53 -20.08
CA VAL A 150 -37.02 -9.22 -19.51
C VAL A 150 -35.89 -8.61 -20.34
N THR A 151 -35.88 -7.27 -20.46
CA THR A 151 -34.84 -6.57 -21.22
C THR A 151 -33.49 -6.57 -20.51
N SER A 152 -33.48 -6.44 -19.18
CA SER A 152 -32.26 -6.45 -18.36
C SER A 152 -32.63 -6.62 -16.88
N ILE A 153 -31.72 -7.25 -16.12
CA ILE A 153 -31.87 -7.45 -14.69
C ILE A 153 -30.86 -6.58 -13.94
N GLU A 154 -31.30 -5.92 -12.87
CA GLU A 154 -30.42 -5.24 -11.92
C GLU A 154 -30.79 -5.65 -10.50
N ASP A 155 -29.83 -6.22 -9.77
CA ASP A 155 -30.05 -6.68 -8.39
C ASP A 155 -28.74 -6.74 -7.61
N SER A 156 -28.85 -6.95 -6.30
CA SER A 156 -27.72 -7.15 -5.39
C SER A 156 -26.94 -8.42 -5.72
N VAL A 157 -25.64 -8.40 -5.42
CA VAL A 157 -24.74 -9.58 -5.54
C VAL A 157 -25.37 -10.84 -4.93
N SER A 158 -25.87 -10.73 -3.70
CA SER A 158 -26.45 -11.86 -2.97
C SER A 158 -27.68 -12.44 -3.67
N ALA A 159 -28.54 -11.61 -4.26
CA ALA A 159 -29.71 -12.08 -4.97
C ALA A 159 -29.31 -12.82 -6.26
N LEU A 160 -28.40 -12.23 -7.05
CA LEU A 160 -27.90 -12.81 -8.30
C LEU A 160 -27.14 -14.14 -8.10
N LEU A 161 -26.37 -14.25 -7.01
CA LEU A 161 -25.68 -15.50 -6.65
C LEU A 161 -26.65 -16.62 -6.25
N ASN A 162 -27.80 -16.28 -5.67
CA ASN A 162 -28.82 -17.27 -5.30
C ASN A 162 -29.82 -17.54 -6.43
N ASP A 163 -29.85 -16.73 -7.48
CA ASP A 163 -30.76 -16.95 -8.61
C ASP A 163 -30.43 -18.23 -9.37
N THR A 164 -31.48 -18.96 -9.74
CA THR A 164 -31.41 -20.18 -10.56
C THR A 164 -32.42 -20.16 -11.70
N LEU A 165 -33.18 -19.06 -11.86
CA LEU A 165 -34.33 -19.02 -12.74
C LEU A 165 -34.21 -17.93 -13.82
N TYR A 166 -33.84 -16.70 -13.46
CA TYR A 166 -34.12 -15.53 -14.30
C TYR A 166 -32.91 -15.01 -15.08
N ILE A 167 -31.69 -15.16 -14.56
CA ILE A 167 -30.46 -14.71 -15.24
C ILE A 167 -29.87 -15.77 -16.18
N ASN A 168 -30.49 -16.95 -16.25
CA ASN A 168 -30.04 -18.03 -17.13
C ASN A 168 -30.38 -17.68 -18.59
N GLY A 169 -29.38 -17.43 -19.43
CA GLY A 169 -29.55 -17.13 -20.85
C GLY A 169 -29.06 -15.75 -21.25
N SER A 170 -29.54 -15.21 -22.37
CA SER A 170 -29.00 -13.97 -22.98
C SER A 170 -29.64 -12.72 -22.38
N VAL A 171 -29.54 -12.56 -21.05
CA VAL A 171 -30.10 -11.41 -20.32
C VAL A 171 -28.96 -10.52 -19.81
N PRO A 172 -28.91 -9.22 -20.18
CA PRO A 172 -28.00 -8.27 -19.56
C PRO A 172 -28.24 -8.18 -18.05
N VAL A 173 -27.18 -8.33 -17.25
CA VAL A 173 -27.23 -8.29 -15.78
C VAL A 173 -26.34 -7.15 -15.28
N SER A 174 -26.91 -6.29 -14.43
CA SER A 174 -26.17 -5.28 -13.67
C SER A 174 -26.14 -5.65 -12.19
N VAL A 175 -24.94 -5.71 -11.62
CA VAL A 175 -24.71 -5.96 -10.21
C VAL A 175 -24.74 -4.63 -9.45
N LEU A 176 -25.74 -4.47 -8.58
CA LEU A 176 -25.89 -3.29 -7.74
C LEU A 176 -24.98 -3.38 -6.51
N GLY A 177 -24.23 -2.30 -6.28
CA GLY A 177 -23.27 -2.20 -5.18
C GLY A 177 -21.89 -2.77 -5.53
N THR A 178 -21.15 -3.16 -4.49
CA THR A 178 -19.77 -3.62 -4.60
C THR A 178 -19.70 -5.14 -4.66
N ALA A 179 -18.99 -5.67 -5.65
CA ALA A 179 -18.73 -7.10 -5.81
C ALA A 179 -17.23 -7.42 -5.81
N ASP A 180 -16.85 -8.62 -5.40
CA ASP A 180 -15.51 -9.14 -5.66
C ASP A 180 -15.46 -9.89 -7.01
N LEU A 181 -14.25 -10.16 -7.52
CA LEU A 181 -14.08 -10.77 -8.84
C LEU A 181 -14.57 -12.23 -8.90
N THR A 182 -14.55 -12.93 -7.77
CA THR A 182 -15.03 -14.32 -7.69
C THR A 182 -16.55 -14.38 -7.77
N GLN A 183 -17.23 -13.44 -7.12
CA GLN A 183 -18.67 -13.25 -7.19
C GLN A 183 -19.09 -12.89 -8.62
N LEU A 184 -18.39 -11.95 -9.27
CA LEU A 184 -18.66 -11.60 -10.65
C LEU A 184 -18.49 -12.80 -11.58
N ALA A 185 -17.39 -13.55 -11.50
CA ALA A 185 -17.19 -14.75 -12.30
C ALA A 185 -18.29 -15.81 -12.08
N THR A 186 -18.80 -15.93 -10.85
CA THR A 186 -19.89 -16.86 -10.53
C THR A 186 -21.23 -16.41 -11.13
N ILE A 187 -21.51 -15.10 -11.15
CA ILE A 187 -22.70 -14.53 -11.78
C ILE A 187 -22.60 -14.63 -13.30
N ASP A 188 -21.42 -14.31 -13.85
CA ASP A 188 -21.12 -14.35 -15.29
C ASP A 188 -21.31 -15.76 -15.85
N ALA A 189 -20.92 -16.80 -15.10
CA ALA A 189 -21.14 -18.18 -15.50
C ALA A 189 -22.62 -18.60 -15.64
N LYS A 190 -23.57 -17.81 -15.11
CA LYS A 190 -25.01 -18.07 -15.20
C LYS A 190 -25.67 -17.40 -16.41
N THR A 191 -25.14 -16.26 -16.85
CA THR A 191 -25.70 -15.50 -17.98
C THR A 191 -24.82 -15.64 -19.23
N THR A 192 -25.45 -15.47 -20.39
CA THR A 192 -24.75 -15.29 -21.68
C THR A 192 -24.94 -13.88 -22.23
N GLY A 193 -25.71 -13.05 -21.52
CA GLY A 193 -25.81 -11.62 -21.76
C GLY A 193 -24.61 -10.87 -21.17
N THR A 194 -24.59 -9.56 -21.33
CA THR A 194 -23.53 -8.71 -20.77
C THR A 194 -23.65 -8.62 -19.24
N LEU A 195 -22.56 -8.83 -18.52
CA LEU A 195 -22.46 -8.55 -17.09
C LEU A 195 -21.79 -7.19 -16.84
N THR A 196 -22.43 -6.34 -16.05
CA THR A 196 -21.85 -5.09 -15.55
C THR A 196 -21.91 -5.04 -14.02
N ALA A 197 -21.02 -4.27 -13.40
CA ALA A 197 -21.04 -4.04 -11.96
C ALA A 197 -20.89 -2.56 -11.64
N THR A 198 -21.50 -2.12 -10.54
CA THR A 198 -21.44 -0.72 -10.10
C THR A 198 -20.08 -0.37 -9.51
N ALA A 199 -19.45 -1.30 -8.78
CA ALA A 199 -18.12 -1.16 -8.23
C ALA A 199 -17.49 -2.54 -7.96
N ILE A 200 -16.16 -2.59 -7.96
CA ILE A 200 -15.40 -3.80 -7.60
C ILE A 200 -14.58 -3.54 -6.34
N ALA A 201 -14.58 -4.50 -5.41
CA ALA A 201 -13.64 -4.50 -4.30
C ALA A 201 -12.98 -5.88 -4.14
N ASP A 202 -11.65 -5.92 -4.24
CA ASP A 202 -10.89 -7.16 -4.12
C ASP A 202 -9.43 -6.87 -3.68
N THR A 203 -8.63 -7.91 -3.51
CA THR A 203 -7.20 -7.82 -3.23
C THR A 203 -6.45 -7.25 -4.43
N ALA A 204 -5.32 -6.56 -4.18
CA ALA A 204 -4.49 -6.01 -5.26
C ALA A 204 -4.06 -7.10 -6.26
N THR A 205 -3.70 -8.28 -5.77
CA THR A 205 -3.28 -9.42 -6.60
C THR A 205 -4.38 -9.88 -7.56
N ALA A 206 -5.62 -10.00 -7.07
CA ALA A 206 -6.76 -10.40 -7.90
C ALA A 206 -7.07 -9.33 -8.96
N LEU A 207 -7.12 -8.05 -8.56
CA LEU A 207 -7.38 -6.92 -9.45
C LEU A 207 -6.33 -6.78 -10.57
N ILE A 208 -5.05 -7.02 -10.26
CA ILE A 208 -3.97 -6.99 -11.26
C ILE A 208 -4.11 -8.13 -12.26
N SER A 209 -4.49 -9.32 -11.78
CA SER A 209 -4.61 -10.53 -12.60
C SER A 209 -5.88 -10.55 -13.45
N ASP A 210 -6.91 -9.79 -13.07
CA ASP A 210 -8.15 -9.71 -13.82
C ASP A 210 -7.95 -9.19 -15.25
N THR A 211 -8.68 -9.73 -16.22
CA THR A 211 -8.66 -9.20 -17.60
C THR A 211 -10.06 -8.95 -18.14
N THR A 212 -11.08 -9.14 -17.29
CA THR A 212 -12.47 -9.26 -17.72
C THR A 212 -13.33 -8.13 -17.16
N TYR A 213 -13.21 -7.79 -15.87
CA TYR A 213 -14.22 -6.97 -15.18
C TYR A 213 -13.73 -5.57 -14.80
N VAL A 214 -12.45 -5.41 -14.47
CA VAL A 214 -11.80 -4.14 -14.18
C VAL A 214 -11.44 -3.47 -15.50
N ASN A 215 -12.44 -2.82 -16.10
CA ASN A 215 -12.30 -2.06 -17.34
C ASN A 215 -13.24 -0.85 -17.35
N GLY A 216 -13.02 0.09 -18.28
CA GLY A 216 -13.87 1.27 -18.42
C GLY A 216 -13.83 2.17 -17.18
N SER A 217 -14.96 2.79 -16.83
CA SER A 217 -15.05 3.74 -15.71
C SER A 217 -15.51 3.11 -14.39
N ILE A 218 -15.12 1.86 -14.11
CA ILE A 218 -15.57 1.15 -12.91
C ILE A 218 -14.81 1.61 -11.65
N PRO A 219 -15.49 2.05 -10.58
CA PRO A 219 -14.87 2.28 -9.28
C PRO A 219 -14.24 0.99 -8.73
N VAL A 220 -13.00 1.09 -8.26
CA VAL A 220 -12.23 -0.02 -7.70
C VAL A 220 -11.77 0.30 -6.28
N THR A 221 -11.98 -0.63 -5.37
CA THR A 221 -11.46 -0.58 -3.99
C THR A 221 -10.52 -1.75 -3.73
N ILE A 222 -9.26 -1.46 -3.37
CA ILE A 222 -8.34 -2.49 -2.92
C ILE A 222 -8.62 -2.76 -1.44
N THR A 223 -8.98 -4.00 -1.10
CA THR A 223 -9.41 -4.38 0.26
C THR A 223 -8.25 -4.65 1.22
N THR A 224 -7.05 -4.87 0.69
CA THR A 224 -5.81 -5.12 1.44
C THR A 224 -4.80 -3.99 1.27
N ALA A 225 -3.75 -3.98 2.10
CA ALA A 225 -2.59 -3.12 1.87
C ALA A 225 -2.04 -3.32 0.46
N ALA A 226 -1.78 -2.23 -0.25
CA ALA A 226 -1.24 -2.22 -1.61
C ALA A 226 0.09 -1.48 -1.66
N SER A 227 1.02 -1.96 -2.48
CA SER A 227 2.20 -1.18 -2.85
C SER A 227 1.82 -0.09 -3.88
N LEU A 228 2.66 0.93 -4.01
CA LEU A 228 2.46 1.99 -4.99
C LEU A 228 2.50 1.45 -6.43
N SER A 229 3.31 0.43 -6.68
CA SER A 229 3.38 -0.26 -7.98
C SER A 229 2.11 -1.04 -8.30
N GLN A 230 1.47 -1.66 -7.30
CA GLN A 230 0.19 -2.33 -7.46
C GLN A 230 -0.93 -1.34 -7.76
N LEU A 231 -0.97 -0.23 -7.02
CA LEU A 231 -1.89 0.88 -7.27
C LEU A 231 -1.77 1.38 -8.71
N ALA A 232 -0.57 1.73 -9.16
CA ALA A 232 -0.34 2.19 -10.53
C ALA A 232 -0.76 1.18 -11.60
N SER A 233 -0.56 -0.12 -11.35
CA SER A 233 -0.97 -1.18 -12.27
C SER A 233 -2.49 -1.31 -12.37
N ILE A 234 -3.21 -1.11 -11.27
CA ILE A 234 -4.68 -1.16 -11.23
C ILE A 234 -5.29 0.13 -11.81
N ASP A 235 -4.70 1.28 -11.50
CA ASP A 235 -5.08 2.60 -12.00
C ASP A 235 -5.00 2.65 -13.54
N ALA A 236 -4.01 1.99 -14.14
CA ALA A 236 -3.90 1.87 -15.59
C ALA A 236 -5.02 1.05 -16.25
N LYS A 237 -5.81 0.28 -15.48
CA LYS A 237 -6.87 -0.61 -15.99
C LYS A 237 -8.26 0.00 -15.91
N THR A 238 -8.47 1.00 -15.06
CA THR A 238 -9.76 1.66 -14.88
C THR A 238 -9.65 3.17 -15.01
N ALA A 239 -10.65 3.78 -15.65
CA ALA A 239 -10.88 5.23 -15.64
C ALA A 239 -11.84 5.65 -14.51
N GLY A 240 -12.31 4.70 -13.69
CA GLY A 240 -13.11 4.96 -12.51
C GLY A 240 -12.25 5.39 -11.32
N THR A 241 -12.89 5.65 -10.17
CA THR A 241 -12.15 6.01 -8.96
C THR A 241 -11.42 4.79 -8.38
N LEU A 242 -10.10 4.91 -8.20
CA LEU A 242 -9.31 3.93 -7.47
C LEU A 242 -9.16 4.35 -6.00
N THR A 243 -9.50 3.44 -5.09
CA THR A 243 -9.29 3.62 -3.64
C THR A 243 -8.59 2.39 -3.05
N ALA A 244 -7.85 2.59 -1.97
CA ALA A 244 -7.20 1.50 -1.23
C ALA A 244 -7.43 1.69 0.27
N THR A 245 -7.53 0.58 1.01
CA THR A 245 -7.72 0.61 2.46
C THR A 245 -6.46 1.02 3.21
N SER A 246 -5.27 0.70 2.68
CA SER A 246 -3.97 1.16 3.17
C SER A 246 -2.88 0.99 2.11
N ILE A 247 -1.75 1.67 2.31
CA ILE A 247 -0.57 1.57 1.45
C ILE A 247 0.58 0.99 2.27
N ALA A 248 1.30 0.02 1.70
CA ALA A 248 2.50 -0.53 2.29
C ALA A 248 3.61 -0.63 1.24
N ASP A 249 4.71 0.10 1.45
CA ASP A 249 5.84 0.13 0.51
C ASP A 249 7.13 0.56 1.23
N THR A 250 8.24 0.61 0.50
CA THR A 250 9.55 1.07 1.00
C THR A 250 9.55 2.55 1.34
N ALA A 251 10.38 2.97 2.29
CA ALA A 251 10.53 4.35 2.72
C ALA A 251 10.84 5.28 1.54
N VAL A 252 11.70 4.81 0.62
CA VAL A 252 12.07 5.57 -0.58
C VAL A 252 10.88 5.76 -1.52
N ALA A 253 10.12 4.69 -1.81
CA ALA A 253 8.97 4.78 -2.70
C ALA A 253 7.86 5.68 -2.12
N LEU A 254 7.54 5.50 -0.83
CA LEU A 254 6.54 6.32 -0.13
C LEU A 254 6.96 7.79 -0.05
N ALA A 255 8.23 8.07 0.24
CA ALA A 255 8.75 9.44 0.27
C ALA A 255 8.78 10.10 -1.12
N ALA A 256 8.87 9.33 -2.20
CA ALA A 256 8.81 9.84 -3.58
C ALA A 256 7.38 10.00 -4.13
N ASP A 257 6.37 9.34 -3.54
CA ASP A 257 5.01 9.37 -4.09
C ASP A 257 4.38 10.77 -4.09
N THR A 258 3.69 11.10 -5.16
CA THR A 258 2.89 12.33 -5.30
C THR A 258 1.45 12.06 -5.73
N THR A 259 1.08 10.79 -5.87
CA THR A 259 -0.13 10.39 -6.60
C THR A 259 -1.15 9.70 -5.70
N TYR A 260 -0.72 8.76 -4.85
CA TYR A 260 -1.62 7.82 -4.20
C TYR A 260 -1.77 8.05 -2.69
N ILE A 261 -0.73 8.51 -2.00
CA ILE A 261 -0.76 8.84 -0.58
C ILE A 261 -1.46 10.19 -0.41
N LYS A 262 -2.74 10.15 -0.06
CA LYS A 262 -3.60 11.34 0.13
C LYS A 262 -4.59 11.10 1.27
N ASN A 263 -5.05 12.18 1.87
CA ASN A 263 -6.09 12.19 2.91
C ASN A 263 -5.70 11.29 4.10
N ALA A 264 -6.66 10.58 4.69
CA ALA A 264 -6.48 9.77 5.89
C ALA A 264 -6.07 8.31 5.59
N ILE A 265 -5.32 8.05 4.51
CA ILE A 265 -4.91 6.69 4.16
C ILE A 265 -3.84 6.16 5.13
N PRO A 266 -4.05 5.02 5.81
CA PRO A 266 -2.99 4.41 6.61
C PRO A 266 -1.81 4.00 5.73
N VAL A 267 -0.59 4.30 6.19
CA VAL A 267 0.66 4.01 5.49
C VAL A 267 1.56 3.14 6.36
N SER A 268 2.16 2.12 5.75
CA SER A 268 3.14 1.25 6.38
C SER A 268 4.46 1.28 5.63
N VAL A 269 5.52 1.70 6.31
CA VAL A 269 6.89 1.64 5.79
C VAL A 269 7.45 0.26 6.10
N THR A 270 7.65 -0.54 5.05
CA THR A 270 7.96 -1.97 5.17
C THR A 270 9.43 -2.27 5.45
N ASP A 271 10.30 -1.29 5.21
CA ASP A 271 11.74 -1.35 5.42
C ASP A 271 12.21 -0.30 6.45
N THR A 272 13.53 -0.17 6.55
CA THR A 272 14.17 0.82 7.42
C THR A 272 14.05 2.22 6.85
N ALA A 273 13.63 3.17 7.68
CA ALA A 273 13.46 4.58 7.30
C ALA A 273 14.39 5.52 8.08
N THR A 274 14.77 6.62 7.45
CA THR A 274 15.36 7.79 8.13
C THR A 274 14.25 8.70 8.68
N ILE A 275 14.57 9.53 9.67
CA ILE A 275 13.62 10.50 10.24
C ILE A 275 13.12 11.48 9.16
N ALA A 276 14.00 11.88 8.25
CA ALA A 276 13.64 12.77 7.14
C ALA A 276 12.63 12.13 6.17
N GLN A 277 12.78 10.84 5.86
CA GLN A 277 11.81 10.12 5.04
C GLN A 277 10.46 10.01 5.74
N LEU A 278 10.45 9.69 7.04
CA LEU A 278 9.21 9.61 7.82
C LEU A 278 8.49 10.96 7.86
N GLY A 279 9.19 12.06 8.12
CA GLY A 279 8.60 13.40 8.05
C GLY A 279 8.01 13.74 6.68
N SER A 280 8.65 13.30 5.59
CA SER A 280 8.12 13.48 4.24
C SER A 280 6.89 12.61 3.97
N ILE A 281 6.80 11.41 4.52
CA ILE A 281 5.66 10.49 4.34
C ILE A 281 4.47 10.96 5.17
N ASP A 282 4.72 11.30 6.43
CA ASP A 282 3.72 11.81 7.38
C ASP A 282 3.10 13.12 6.89
N GLY A 283 3.89 13.98 6.24
CA GLY A 283 3.38 15.20 5.59
C GLY A 283 2.37 14.95 4.44
N LYS A 284 2.22 13.72 3.94
CA LYS A 284 1.31 13.38 2.82
C LYS A 284 0.01 12.73 3.28
N THR A 285 -0.06 12.24 4.52
CA THR A 285 -1.22 11.52 5.03
C THR A 285 -1.63 12.03 6.40
N THR A 286 -2.94 11.99 6.69
CA THR A 286 -3.46 12.16 8.05
C THR A 286 -3.88 10.83 8.67
N GLY A 287 -3.63 9.71 7.96
CA GLY A 287 -3.86 8.36 8.44
C GLY A 287 -2.72 7.89 9.36
N ALA A 288 -2.88 6.69 9.93
CA ALA A 288 -1.84 6.11 10.78
C ALA A 288 -0.58 5.79 9.96
N LEU A 289 0.59 6.24 10.44
CA LEU A 289 1.90 5.86 9.90
C LEU A 289 2.52 4.77 10.79
N THR A 290 2.81 3.62 10.19
CA THR A 290 3.52 2.51 10.85
C THR A 290 4.88 2.32 10.20
N VAL A 291 5.90 1.97 10.99
CA VAL A 291 7.29 1.92 10.54
C VAL A 291 7.93 0.62 11.01
N ALA A 292 8.57 -0.12 10.10
CA ALA A 292 9.23 -1.37 10.44
C ALA A 292 10.48 -1.15 11.32
N SER A 293 11.33 -0.20 10.98
CA SER A 293 12.49 0.21 11.79
C SER A 293 13.01 1.58 11.38
N ILE A 294 13.78 2.22 12.25
CA ILE A 294 14.42 3.51 12.00
C ILE A 294 15.93 3.33 11.98
N THR A 295 16.61 3.96 11.02
CA THR A 295 18.07 4.13 11.04
C THR A 295 18.43 5.55 10.70
N ASP A 296 19.14 6.22 11.61
CA ASP A 296 19.58 7.59 11.39
C ASP A 296 20.78 7.91 12.29
N SER A 297 21.39 9.08 12.09
CA SER A 297 22.47 9.58 12.93
C SER A 297 21.98 9.83 14.37
N ALA A 298 22.89 9.68 15.34
CA ALA A 298 22.57 9.97 16.74
C ALA A 298 21.95 11.36 16.93
N THR A 299 22.46 12.36 16.21
CA THR A 299 21.93 13.73 16.23
C THR A 299 20.47 13.80 15.80
N ASN A 300 20.11 13.15 14.69
CA ASN A 300 18.73 13.18 14.19
C ASN A 300 17.78 12.41 15.11
N LEU A 301 18.19 11.26 15.63
CA LEU A 301 17.39 10.47 16.58
C LEU A 301 17.17 11.21 17.91
N ILE A 302 18.17 11.97 18.37
CA ILE A 302 18.05 12.81 19.57
C ILE A 302 17.21 14.07 19.31
N ALA A 303 17.20 14.60 18.09
CA ALA A 303 16.34 15.73 17.75
C ALA A 303 14.87 15.32 17.57
N ASP A 304 14.60 14.08 17.14
CA ASP A 304 13.25 13.60 16.88
C ASP A 304 12.39 13.46 18.16
N SER A 305 11.10 13.81 18.04
CA SER A 305 10.12 13.67 19.12
C SER A 305 8.82 13.01 18.66
N ILE A 306 8.81 12.45 17.44
CA ILE A 306 7.59 11.95 16.79
C ILE A 306 7.69 10.45 16.55
N TYR A 307 8.78 9.98 15.94
CA TYR A 307 8.88 8.63 15.38
C TYR A 307 9.70 7.67 16.24
N VAL A 308 10.72 8.16 16.94
CA VAL A 308 11.55 7.41 17.89
C VAL A 308 10.79 7.28 19.21
N THR A 309 9.65 6.59 19.17
CA THR A 309 8.77 6.36 20.32
C THR A 309 8.18 4.96 20.27
N GLY A 310 7.73 4.43 21.42
CA GLY A 310 7.12 3.11 21.49
C GLY A 310 8.09 1.98 21.11
N ALA A 311 7.57 0.90 20.52
CA ALA A 311 8.32 -0.34 20.29
C ALA A 311 9.06 -0.40 18.93
N VAL A 312 9.28 0.73 18.26
CA VAL A 312 9.97 0.75 16.94
C VAL A 312 11.46 0.45 17.13
N PRO A 313 12.04 -0.56 16.44
CA PRO A 313 13.48 -0.80 16.45
C PRO A 313 14.25 0.38 15.87
N VAL A 314 15.34 0.78 16.54
CA VAL A 314 16.17 1.92 16.16
C VAL A 314 17.61 1.47 15.99
N THR A 315 18.25 1.88 14.90
CA THR A 315 19.68 1.73 14.66
C THR A 315 20.32 3.10 14.56
N VAL A 316 21.37 3.33 15.34
CA VAL A 316 22.19 4.53 15.22
C VAL A 316 23.25 4.30 14.15
N SER A 317 23.16 5.03 13.05
CA SER A 317 24.15 4.99 11.99
C SER A 317 25.42 5.75 12.40
N GLY A 318 26.58 5.19 12.11
CA GLY A 318 27.88 5.75 12.46
C GLY A 318 28.26 5.55 13.93
N ALA A 319 29.21 6.38 14.38
CA ALA A 319 29.71 6.34 15.75
C ALA A 319 28.86 7.20 16.70
N ALA A 320 28.54 6.65 17.87
CA ALA A 320 27.80 7.35 18.92
C ALA A 320 28.54 7.32 20.26
N THR A 321 28.30 8.31 21.11
CA THR A 321 28.74 8.30 22.51
C THR A 321 27.73 7.55 23.38
N ILE A 322 28.17 7.07 24.55
CA ILE A 322 27.28 6.43 25.53
C ILE A 322 26.17 7.39 25.95
N ALA A 323 26.48 8.68 26.13
CA ALA A 323 25.48 9.69 26.48
C ALA A 323 24.40 9.86 25.39
N GLN A 324 24.80 9.80 24.10
CA GLN A 324 23.86 9.84 22.99
C GLN A 324 22.96 8.61 22.97
N LEU A 325 23.54 7.41 23.16
CA LEU A 325 22.76 6.16 23.21
C LEU A 325 21.76 6.16 24.36
N THR A 326 22.19 6.54 25.57
CA THR A 326 21.28 6.68 26.73
C THR A 326 20.14 7.66 26.45
N SER A 327 20.41 8.76 25.74
CA SER A 327 19.37 9.73 25.37
C SER A 327 18.37 9.18 24.35
N ILE A 328 18.80 8.30 23.44
CA ILE A 328 17.93 7.67 22.43
C ILE A 328 17.12 6.56 23.08
N ASP A 329 17.76 5.73 23.90
CA ASP A 329 17.15 4.63 24.64
C ASP A 329 16.05 5.13 25.60
N GLY A 330 16.25 6.30 26.21
CA GLY A 330 15.22 6.96 27.03
C GLY A 330 13.94 7.37 26.27
N LYS A 331 13.93 7.33 24.93
CA LYS A 331 12.76 7.70 24.10
C LYS A 331 12.00 6.50 23.55
N THR A 332 12.67 5.36 23.38
CA THR A 332 12.10 4.17 22.74
C THR A 332 11.98 3.03 23.74
N THR A 333 10.97 2.19 23.56
CA THR A 333 10.88 0.87 24.21
C THR A 333 11.23 -0.27 23.25
N GLY A 334 11.53 0.07 21.99
CA GLY A 334 12.00 -0.85 20.97
C GLY A 334 13.47 -1.21 21.16
N THR A 335 13.99 -2.11 20.33
CA THR A 335 15.40 -2.50 20.36
C THR A 335 16.27 -1.36 19.86
N LEU A 336 17.26 -0.93 20.64
CA LEU A 336 18.29 0.02 20.22
C LEU A 336 19.55 -0.73 19.81
N THR A 337 20.05 -0.43 18.62
CA THR A 337 21.33 -0.93 18.10
C THR A 337 22.20 0.23 17.61
N VAL A 338 23.51 0.01 17.53
CA VAL A 338 24.48 1.04 17.13
C VAL A 338 25.56 0.40 16.26
N GLU A 339 26.00 1.09 15.22
CA GLU A 339 27.06 0.59 14.33
C GLU A 339 28.45 0.62 14.99
N SER A 340 28.74 1.66 15.77
CA SER A 340 29.98 1.76 16.54
C SER A 340 29.87 2.76 17.70
N ILE A 341 30.70 2.58 18.72
CA ILE A 341 30.78 3.48 19.86
C ILE A 341 32.09 4.25 19.80
N ASN A 342 32.05 5.56 20.01
CA ASN A 342 33.24 6.41 20.09
C ASN A 342 33.12 7.32 21.31
N ASP A 343 33.84 7.01 22.38
CA ASP A 343 33.72 7.72 23.65
C ASP A 343 35.04 7.69 24.44
N THR A 344 35.05 8.40 25.56
CA THR A 344 36.16 8.38 26.51
C THR A 344 36.22 7.05 27.25
N SER A 345 37.42 6.62 27.63
CA SER A 345 37.63 5.41 28.42
C SER A 345 36.82 5.39 29.72
N ALA A 346 36.69 6.54 30.39
CA ALA A 346 35.86 6.66 31.59
C ALA A 346 34.39 6.29 31.32
N ASN A 347 33.80 6.78 30.22
CA ASN A 347 32.42 6.48 29.85
C ASN A 347 32.24 5.01 29.43
N LEU A 348 33.18 4.48 28.66
CA LEU A 348 33.17 3.07 28.22
C LEU A 348 33.32 2.09 29.41
N ILE A 349 34.13 2.45 30.41
CA ILE A 349 34.28 1.66 31.65
C ILE A 349 33.07 1.80 32.56
N ALA A 350 32.40 2.94 32.59
CA ALA A 350 31.17 3.12 33.36
C ALA A 350 29.97 2.40 32.72
N ASP A 351 29.96 2.23 31.40
CA ASP A 351 28.85 1.59 30.69
C ASP A 351 28.73 0.08 30.97
N SER A 352 27.49 -0.37 31.11
CA SER A 352 27.13 -1.78 31.24
C SER A 352 26.01 -2.21 30.28
N THR A 353 25.68 -1.36 29.30
CA THR A 353 24.49 -1.55 28.45
C THR A 353 24.85 -1.70 26.98
N TYR A 354 25.69 -0.81 26.44
CA TYR A 354 25.89 -0.67 24.99
C TYR A 354 27.22 -1.25 24.51
N VAL A 355 28.26 -1.17 25.33
CA VAL A 355 29.57 -1.80 25.08
C VAL A 355 29.47 -3.29 25.40
N THR A 356 28.67 -4.01 24.63
CA THR A 356 28.45 -5.45 24.77
C THR A 356 28.38 -6.13 23.40
N GLY A 357 28.75 -7.41 23.34
CA GLY A 357 28.73 -8.16 22.08
C GLY A 357 29.70 -7.60 21.03
N ALA A 358 29.38 -7.76 19.75
CA ALA A 358 30.28 -7.48 18.64
C ALA A 358 30.29 -6.00 18.17
N VAL A 359 30.08 -5.04 19.08
CA VAL A 359 30.06 -3.61 18.75
C VAL A 359 31.49 -3.05 18.66
N PRO A 360 31.91 -2.47 17.53
CA PRO A 360 33.19 -1.76 17.44
C PRO A 360 33.25 -0.57 18.39
N VAL A 361 34.36 -0.43 19.11
CA VAL A 361 34.57 0.61 20.12
C VAL A 361 35.83 1.41 19.77
N THR A 362 35.73 2.73 19.80
CA THR A 362 36.87 3.65 19.71
C THR A 362 37.01 4.39 21.04
N VAL A 363 38.21 4.34 21.61
CA VAL A 363 38.58 5.12 22.80
C VAL A 363 39.23 6.41 22.33
N ASN A 364 38.59 7.56 22.56
CA ASN A 364 38.98 8.84 21.94
C ASN A 364 39.87 9.75 22.81
N ASN A 365 40.41 9.22 23.90
CA ASN A 365 41.29 9.93 24.81
C ASN A 365 42.51 9.07 25.22
N PRO A 366 43.62 9.68 25.66
CA PRO A 366 44.74 8.95 26.24
C PRO A 366 44.27 8.07 27.40
N THR A 367 44.61 6.78 27.34
CA THR A 367 44.05 5.76 28.25
C THR A 367 45.14 4.79 28.71
N SER A 368 45.03 4.31 29.95
CA SER A 368 45.97 3.33 30.51
C SER A 368 45.75 1.92 29.92
N LEU A 369 46.77 1.07 29.96
CA LEU A 369 46.65 -0.31 29.49
C LEU A 369 45.64 -1.12 30.31
N ALA A 370 45.54 -0.83 31.62
CA ALA A 370 44.57 -1.47 32.51
C ALA A 370 43.13 -1.11 32.15
N ASP A 371 42.88 0.17 31.82
CA ASP A 371 41.57 0.65 31.37
C ASP A 371 41.22 0.05 30.01
N LEU A 372 42.18 -0.02 29.07
CA LEU A 372 41.98 -0.67 27.78
C LEU A 372 41.64 -2.16 27.93
N ALA A 373 42.35 -2.89 28.79
CA ALA A 373 42.04 -4.29 29.08
C ALA A 373 40.64 -4.46 29.70
N THR A 374 40.19 -3.49 30.50
CA THR A 374 38.83 -3.49 31.06
C THR A 374 37.79 -3.27 29.95
N ILE A 375 38.03 -2.37 29.01
CA ILE A 375 37.14 -2.10 27.87
C ILE A 375 37.12 -3.29 26.90
N ASP A 376 38.29 -3.86 26.58
CA ASP A 376 38.43 -5.03 25.71
C ASP A 376 37.70 -6.25 26.30
N GLY A 377 37.71 -6.40 27.62
CA GLY A 377 36.94 -7.44 28.30
C GLY A 377 35.41 -7.30 28.21
N LYS A 378 34.88 -6.15 27.77
CA LYS A 378 33.44 -5.90 27.65
C LYS A 378 32.88 -6.13 26.25
N THR A 379 33.69 -5.96 25.22
CA THR A 379 33.27 -6.09 23.82
C THR A 379 33.95 -7.27 23.15
N THR A 380 33.26 -7.93 22.22
CA THR A 380 33.86 -8.88 21.28
C THR A 380 34.06 -8.24 19.90
N GLY A 381 33.68 -6.97 19.73
CA GLY A 381 33.95 -6.16 18.55
C GLY A 381 35.38 -5.62 18.55
N THR A 382 35.75 -4.91 17.48
CA THR A 382 37.08 -4.30 17.38
C THR A 382 37.25 -3.15 18.35
N LEU A 383 38.30 -3.20 19.19
CA LEU A 383 38.74 -2.07 20.00
C LEU A 383 39.79 -1.24 19.24
N THR A 384 39.45 0.02 18.97
CA THR A 384 40.35 1.02 18.37
C THR A 384 40.84 1.98 19.44
N VAL A 385 42.16 2.13 19.54
CA VAL A 385 42.83 2.96 20.53
C VAL A 385 43.46 4.16 19.84
N THR A 386 43.18 5.39 20.29
CA THR A 386 43.78 6.59 19.67
C THR A 386 45.13 6.96 20.26
N SER A 387 45.38 6.64 21.53
CA SER A 387 46.64 6.92 22.24
C SER A 387 46.67 6.23 23.60
N VAL A 388 47.86 5.85 24.07
CA VAL A 388 48.06 5.19 25.37
C VAL A 388 48.92 6.05 26.29
N THR A 389 48.55 6.12 27.57
CA THR A 389 49.37 6.72 28.62
C THR A 389 49.49 5.77 29.80
N ASP A 390 50.70 5.30 30.12
CA ASP A 390 50.92 4.38 31.24
C ASP A 390 52.39 4.46 31.72
N THR A 391 52.73 3.70 32.75
CA THR A 391 54.07 3.56 33.29
C THR A 391 55.01 2.85 32.32
N ALA A 392 56.30 3.17 32.38
CA ALA A 392 57.35 2.60 31.54
C ALA A 392 57.38 1.07 31.62
N SER A 393 57.19 0.54 32.84
CA SER A 393 57.13 -0.90 33.09
C SER A 393 55.95 -1.56 32.39
N ALA A 394 54.74 -0.99 32.51
CA ALA A 394 53.54 -1.55 31.90
C ALA A 394 53.61 -1.51 30.36
N LEU A 395 54.04 -0.38 29.78
CA LEU A 395 54.21 -0.22 28.33
C LEU A 395 55.30 -1.16 27.78
N ALA A 396 56.43 -1.30 28.48
CA ALA A 396 57.49 -2.22 28.09
C ALA A 396 57.06 -3.69 28.18
N ALA A 397 56.04 -4.02 28.97
CA ALA A 397 55.46 -5.35 29.06
C ALA A 397 54.29 -5.60 28.08
N ASP A 398 53.65 -4.55 27.54
CA ASP A 398 52.47 -4.71 26.67
C ASP A 398 52.78 -5.45 25.37
N ALA A 399 51.86 -6.30 24.92
CA ALA A 399 51.95 -6.97 23.62
C ALA A 399 50.70 -6.74 22.76
N THR A 400 49.74 -5.96 23.25
CA THR A 400 48.38 -5.96 22.73
C THR A 400 47.98 -4.60 22.16
N TYR A 401 48.16 -3.52 22.91
CA TYR A 401 47.45 -2.26 22.65
C TYR A 401 48.29 -1.16 22.02
N ILE A 402 49.62 -1.17 22.20
CA ILE A 402 50.52 -0.16 21.62
C ILE A 402 51.12 -0.56 20.27
N THR A 403 50.46 -1.46 19.53
CA THR A 403 50.97 -1.95 18.26
C THR A 403 50.59 -1.03 17.09
N GLY A 404 51.51 -0.80 16.15
CA GLY A 404 51.24 0.05 14.98
C GLY A 404 51.42 1.54 15.26
N ALA A 405 50.61 2.41 14.66
CA ALA A 405 50.79 3.87 14.71
C ALA A 405 50.11 4.51 15.94
N ILE A 406 50.36 3.97 17.14
CA ILE A 406 49.71 4.40 18.38
C ILE A 406 50.61 5.38 19.15
N PRO A 407 50.23 6.65 19.33
CA PRO A 407 50.97 7.56 20.21
C PRO A 407 51.01 7.00 21.64
N VAL A 408 52.20 6.99 22.24
CA VAL A 408 52.46 6.47 23.59
C VAL A 408 53.05 7.58 24.47
N THR A 409 52.50 7.74 25.66
CA THR A 409 53.03 8.64 26.70
C THR A 409 53.46 7.80 27.91
N VAL A 410 54.74 7.84 28.24
CA VAL A 410 55.28 7.24 29.45
C VAL A 410 55.09 8.21 30.62
N SER A 411 54.24 7.86 31.58
CA SER A 411 53.82 8.75 32.66
C SER A 411 54.83 8.92 33.78
N ASP A 412 55.80 8.01 33.90
CA ASP A 412 56.83 7.99 34.94
C ASP A 412 58.25 8.01 34.33
N ALA A 413 59.27 7.85 35.19
CA ALA A 413 60.66 7.79 34.75
C ALA A 413 60.97 6.45 34.06
N ALA A 414 61.54 6.50 32.87
CA ALA A 414 61.88 5.31 32.08
C ALA A 414 63.38 5.05 32.02
N THR A 415 63.76 3.78 31.95
CA THR A 415 65.11 3.37 31.52
C THR A 415 65.23 3.38 30.00
N ILE A 416 66.43 3.52 29.46
CA ILE A 416 66.72 3.43 28.02
C ILE A 416 66.28 2.07 27.47
N ALA A 417 66.47 1.00 28.24
CA ALA A 417 66.02 -0.34 27.86
C ALA A 417 64.49 -0.43 27.72
N GLN A 418 63.73 0.18 28.65
CA GLN A 418 62.27 0.26 28.53
C GLN A 418 61.83 1.08 27.32
N LEU A 419 62.43 2.25 27.10
CA LEU A 419 62.09 3.09 25.95
C LEU A 419 62.36 2.37 24.63
N THR A 420 63.51 1.69 24.51
CA THR A 420 63.84 0.86 23.34
C THR A 420 62.79 -0.24 23.11
N ALA A 421 62.34 -0.89 24.19
CA ALA A 421 61.33 -1.94 24.11
C ALA A 421 59.93 -1.41 23.73
N ILE A 422 59.58 -0.19 24.16
CA ILE A 422 58.31 0.48 23.83
C ILE A 422 58.33 0.95 22.37
N ASP A 423 59.41 1.63 21.97
CA ASP A 423 59.62 2.18 20.62
C ASP A 423 59.67 1.07 19.55
N ALA A 424 60.11 -0.14 19.91
CA ALA A 424 60.05 -1.29 19.02
C ALA A 424 58.61 -1.78 18.72
N LYS A 425 57.62 -1.41 19.55
CA LYS A 425 56.23 -1.88 19.43
C LYS A 425 55.33 -0.88 18.71
N THR A 426 55.63 0.41 18.86
CA THR A 426 54.85 1.48 18.24
C THR A 426 55.66 2.23 17.19
N THR A 427 54.98 2.68 16.14
CA THR A 427 55.47 3.65 15.15
C THR A 427 54.86 5.03 15.39
N GLY A 428 53.97 5.15 16.37
CA GLY A 428 53.41 6.43 16.81
C GLY A 428 54.42 7.23 17.64
N LEU A 429 54.07 8.48 17.92
CA LEU A 429 54.91 9.36 18.73
C LEU A 429 55.09 8.80 20.14
N LEU A 430 56.34 8.57 20.54
CA LEU A 430 56.72 8.23 21.91
C LEU A 430 57.10 9.50 22.68
N THR A 431 56.39 9.77 23.77
CA THR A 431 56.69 10.84 24.72
C THR A 431 56.97 10.25 26.09
N VAL A 432 57.88 10.86 26.84
CA VAL A 432 58.32 10.35 28.15
C VAL A 432 58.43 11.48 29.16
N ALA A 433 57.96 11.25 30.38
CA ALA A 433 57.99 12.25 31.45
C ALA A 433 59.42 12.57 31.90
N SER A 434 60.25 11.55 32.10
CA SER A 434 61.69 11.68 32.43
C SER A 434 62.43 10.37 32.16
N ILE A 435 63.76 10.41 32.09
CA ILE A 435 64.62 9.24 31.93
C ILE A 435 65.43 9.06 33.21
N ASN A 436 65.47 7.86 33.77
CA ASN A 436 66.24 7.52 34.97
C ASN A 436 66.98 6.20 34.77
N ASP A 437 68.28 6.26 34.53
CA ASP A 437 69.09 5.08 34.17
C ASP A 437 70.53 5.21 34.66
N THR A 438 71.30 4.14 34.51
CA THR A 438 72.73 4.08 34.83
C THR A 438 73.54 4.96 33.90
N VAL A 439 74.68 5.47 34.40
CA VAL A 439 75.64 6.26 33.61
C VAL A 439 76.08 5.51 32.36
N ALA A 440 76.21 4.18 32.44
CA ALA A 440 76.59 3.34 31.32
C ALA A 440 75.54 3.35 30.20
N ALA A 441 74.26 3.19 30.55
CA ALA A 441 73.16 3.19 29.58
C ALA A 441 72.97 4.58 28.93
N LEU A 442 72.99 5.65 29.73
CA LEU A 442 72.84 7.03 29.24
C LEU A 442 74.02 7.46 28.37
N SER A 443 75.24 7.04 28.72
CA SER A 443 76.43 7.29 27.90
C SER A 443 76.38 6.55 26.57
N ALA A 444 75.70 5.41 26.50
CA ALA A 444 75.53 4.64 25.27
C ALA A 444 74.34 5.14 24.41
N ASP A 445 73.33 5.78 25.00
CA ASP A 445 72.15 6.26 24.28
C ASP A 445 72.49 7.38 23.28
N THR A 446 71.81 7.35 22.13
CA THR A 446 71.92 8.38 21.08
C THR A 446 70.54 8.84 20.60
N LEU A 447 69.45 8.31 21.16
CA LEU A 447 68.11 8.48 20.61
C LEU A 447 67.14 9.17 21.57
N TYR A 448 67.12 8.76 22.85
CA TYR A 448 66.05 9.15 23.76
C TYR A 448 66.39 10.37 24.62
N ILE A 449 67.67 10.60 24.93
CA ILE A 449 68.10 11.75 25.74
C ILE A 449 68.40 13.02 24.93
N THR A 450 68.11 13.06 23.63
CA THR A 450 68.56 14.16 22.75
C THR A 450 67.73 15.44 22.82
N GLY A 451 66.70 15.49 23.67
CA GLY A 451 65.73 16.58 23.76
C GLY A 451 65.65 17.21 25.16
N ALA A 452 64.55 17.92 25.42
CA ALA A 452 64.29 18.58 26.70
C ALA A 452 63.75 17.63 27.79
N VAL A 453 63.91 16.31 27.62
CA VAL A 453 63.47 15.31 28.59
C VAL A 453 64.40 15.37 29.81
N PRO A 454 63.88 15.51 31.04
CA PRO A 454 64.71 15.43 32.25
C PRO A 454 65.41 14.09 32.35
N VAL A 455 66.71 14.09 32.65
CA VAL A 455 67.56 12.88 32.76
C VAL A 455 68.13 12.77 34.17
N THR A 456 68.03 11.59 34.76
CA THR A 456 68.61 11.25 36.05
C THR A 456 69.60 10.11 35.90
N VAL A 457 70.84 10.32 36.34
CA VAL A 457 71.86 9.28 36.47
C VAL A 457 71.70 8.61 37.83
N ASN A 458 71.26 7.35 37.84
CA ASN A 458 70.82 6.65 39.05
C ASN A 458 71.95 5.93 39.84
N ASP A 459 73.17 5.93 39.30
CA ASP A 459 74.37 5.37 39.91
C ASP A 459 75.49 6.43 40.02
N ALA A 460 76.68 6.01 40.48
CA ALA A 460 77.82 6.89 40.61
C ALA A 460 78.46 7.19 39.25
N ALA A 461 78.63 8.48 38.92
CA ALA A 461 79.24 8.91 37.68
C ALA A 461 80.45 9.82 37.90
N SER A 462 81.44 9.74 37.00
CA SER A 462 82.55 10.71 36.93
C SER A 462 82.09 12.01 36.27
N ILE A 463 82.81 13.11 36.52
CA ILE A 463 82.53 14.42 35.93
C ILE A 463 82.62 14.37 34.40
N ALA A 464 83.57 13.59 33.87
CA ALA A 464 83.71 13.40 32.42
C ALA A 464 82.49 12.68 31.81
N GLN A 465 81.95 11.68 32.48
CA GLN A 465 80.74 10.99 32.03
C GLN A 465 79.51 11.90 32.08
N LEU A 466 79.36 12.67 33.17
CA LEU A 466 78.26 13.64 33.29
C LEU A 466 78.33 14.71 32.20
N THR A 467 79.51 15.28 31.94
CA THR A 467 79.72 16.24 30.85
C THR A 467 79.33 15.66 29.49
N ALA A 468 79.66 14.38 29.24
CA ALA A 468 79.32 13.71 27.99
C ALA A 468 77.81 13.43 27.86
N ILE A 469 77.11 13.13 28.94
CA ILE A 469 75.65 12.94 28.95
C ILE A 469 74.94 14.29 28.79
N ASP A 470 75.39 15.31 29.52
CA ASP A 470 74.85 16.67 29.50
C ASP A 470 74.96 17.29 28.09
N ALA A 471 76.06 17.02 27.38
CA ALA A 471 76.22 17.46 25.99
C ALA A 471 75.22 16.83 25.01
N LYS A 472 74.54 15.74 25.38
CA LYS A 472 73.52 15.09 24.55
C LYS A 472 72.11 15.61 24.81
N THR A 473 71.82 16.10 26.01
CA THR A 473 70.47 16.53 26.40
C THR A 473 70.36 18.05 26.46
N THR A 474 69.16 18.57 26.21
CA THR A 474 68.83 19.96 26.52
C THR A 474 67.91 20.06 27.74
N GLY A 475 67.53 18.92 28.32
CA GLY A 475 66.74 18.81 29.54
C GLY A 475 67.61 18.94 30.80
N LEU A 476 66.96 18.98 31.96
CA LEU A 476 67.66 18.99 33.23
C LEU A 476 68.37 17.65 33.46
N LEU A 477 69.70 17.68 33.62
CA LEU A 477 70.49 16.54 34.08
C LEU A 477 70.60 16.55 35.62
N THR A 478 70.26 15.44 36.24
CA THR A 478 70.47 15.20 37.67
C THR A 478 71.29 13.93 37.87
N VAL A 479 72.05 13.86 38.97
CA VAL A 479 72.91 12.70 39.30
C VAL A 479 72.74 12.34 40.75
N THR A 480 72.67 11.04 41.05
CA THR A 480 72.45 10.53 42.41
C THR A 480 73.72 10.66 43.26
N SER A 481 74.89 10.38 42.68
CA SER A 481 76.18 10.60 43.33
C SER A 481 77.30 10.80 42.29
N VAL A 482 78.29 11.63 42.62
CA VAL A 482 79.47 11.83 41.79
C VAL A 482 80.65 11.09 42.41
N SER A 483 81.36 10.29 41.62
CA SER A 483 82.58 9.57 42.02
C SER A 483 83.66 9.80 40.97
N ASP A 484 84.71 10.51 41.35
CA ASP A 484 85.84 10.85 40.47
C ASP A 484 87.13 11.00 41.29
N THR A 485 88.25 11.21 40.61
CA THR A 485 89.51 11.60 41.24
C THR A 485 89.35 12.92 42.01
N ALA A 486 90.06 13.06 43.13
CA ALA A 486 89.99 14.28 43.96
C ALA A 486 90.28 15.57 43.16
N ALA A 487 91.16 15.49 42.16
CA ALA A 487 91.47 16.60 41.26
C ALA A 487 90.27 16.99 40.38
N ALA A 488 89.54 16.01 39.84
CA ALA A 488 88.36 16.27 39.00
C ALA A 488 87.19 16.82 39.83
N LEU A 489 86.95 16.29 41.03
CA LEU A 489 85.91 16.79 41.94
C LEU A 489 86.18 18.24 42.38
N ALA A 490 87.44 18.57 42.71
CA ALA A 490 87.82 19.92 43.12
C ALA A 490 87.76 20.95 41.98
N ALA A 491 87.82 20.49 40.72
CA ALA A 491 87.77 21.35 39.54
C ALA A 491 86.35 21.52 38.97
N ASP A 492 85.38 20.70 39.39
CA ASP A 492 84.00 20.79 38.92
C ASP A 492 83.27 22.02 39.51
N THR A 493 82.55 22.72 38.64
CA THR A 493 81.69 23.86 39.02
C THR A 493 80.23 23.66 38.61
N THR A 494 79.91 22.53 37.96
CA THR A 494 78.64 22.34 37.27
C THR A 494 77.75 21.32 37.96
N TYR A 495 78.29 20.18 38.40
CA TYR A 495 77.50 19.04 38.90
C TYR A 495 77.51 18.95 40.43
N ILE A 496 78.53 19.50 41.10
CA ILE A 496 78.70 19.53 42.56
C ILE A 496 78.46 20.97 43.06
N THR A 497 77.27 21.53 42.89
CA THR A 497 76.98 22.93 43.29
C THR A 497 76.57 23.09 44.76
N GLY A 498 77.18 22.34 45.66
CA GLY A 498 77.02 22.44 47.11
C GLY A 498 78.15 21.71 47.83
N ALA A 499 78.81 22.39 48.78
CA ALA A 499 80.06 21.99 49.42
C ALA A 499 80.20 20.47 49.66
N ILE A 500 81.27 19.90 49.09
CA ILE A 500 81.84 18.59 49.47
C ILE A 500 82.07 18.61 50.99
N PRO A 501 81.69 17.56 51.76
CA PRO A 501 82.03 17.47 53.18
C PRO A 501 83.54 17.58 53.45
#